data_AF-A0A0X8X8N0-F1
#
_entry.id   AF-A0A0X8X8N0-F1
#
_cell.length_a   1.000
_cell.length_b   1.000
_cell.length_c   1.000
_cell.angle_alpha   90.00
_cell.angle_beta   90.00
_cell.angle_gamma   90.00
#
_symmetry.space_group_name_H-M   'P 1'
#
loop_
_entity.id
_entity.type
_entity.pdbx_description
1 polymer ?
#
loop_
_entity_poly.entity_id
_entity_poly.type
_entity_poly.pdbx_seq_one_letter_code
_entity_poly.pdbx_strand_id
1 'polypeptide(L)'
;MGYRLPTNMGSQYSPLYFLAALGAGGLTVSFFMWLMFWVPSSQAPVPLFDDIVTTFLEGGAGFKFAIGLAWLGIIYFAYLHIRLLVWNLREYSGFKASEGYRQMRGTRTEIQLLAGPLTLAMTINVGFILGMVFMPGLWEVVEWLFPLAMLAFLAVGAWALRLLGDFWGRVLTESDCDCAADNSLAQMLPAFALAMIGVGLAAPAAMSDTTGTVVVSLFLSSFFMVTAIISGAIMLVLGVRSMLEQTANPISAPSLWIVIPILTIIGITLVRQTHGVEFHLGGEGAGVETLGMLMYFLVIQIAFLLIGWVVLRRYGYFGRFVLGKERSAGSYTLVCPGVALSVMLHFFTNEGLVLHGVIDKFGPVYWSLTGLAILVQFATIALVFRLNKLHFK
;
A
#
# COMPACT_ATOMS: atom_id res chain seq x y z
N MET A 1 11.70 13.87 -17.01
CA MET A 1 12.14 12.45 -16.89
C MET A 1 13.59 12.38 -17.31
N GLY A 2 14.51 11.99 -16.43
CA GLY A 2 15.96 12.13 -16.68
C GLY A 2 16.81 11.05 -16.03
N TYR A 3 16.31 9.81 -15.96
CA TYR A 3 17.07 8.66 -15.47
C TYR A 3 16.82 7.42 -16.35
N ARG A 4 17.88 6.64 -16.60
CA ARG A 4 17.78 5.33 -17.27
C ARG A 4 17.71 4.21 -16.24
N LEU A 5 16.91 3.21 -16.57
CA LEU A 5 16.78 2.00 -15.76
C LEU A 5 17.93 1.06 -16.15
N PRO A 6 18.69 0.53 -15.17
CA PRO A 6 19.77 -0.41 -15.45
C PRO A 6 19.19 -1.70 -16.05
N THR A 7 19.96 -2.36 -16.90
CA THR A 7 19.57 -3.62 -17.55
C THR A 7 20.57 -4.71 -17.20
N ASN A 8 20.11 -5.95 -17.04
CA ASN A 8 20.94 -7.13 -16.78
C ASN A 8 21.70 -7.04 -15.43
N MET A 9 21.01 -6.68 -14.36
CA MET A 9 21.61 -6.58 -13.02
C MET A 9 22.09 -7.93 -12.47
N GLY A 10 21.52 -9.05 -12.92
CA GLY A 10 21.91 -10.39 -12.48
C GLY A 10 21.86 -10.52 -10.95
N SER A 11 22.93 -11.02 -10.33
CA SER A 11 23.05 -11.16 -8.87
C SER A 11 23.02 -9.84 -8.09
N GLN A 12 23.14 -8.68 -8.74
CA GLN A 12 23.06 -7.35 -8.09
C GLN A 12 21.61 -6.86 -7.93
N TYR A 13 20.64 -7.54 -8.54
CA TYR A 13 19.23 -7.20 -8.38
C TYR A 13 18.75 -7.50 -6.96
N SER A 14 17.93 -6.60 -6.40
CA SER A 14 17.22 -6.83 -5.15
C SER A 14 15.72 -6.83 -5.40
N PRO A 15 14.97 -7.84 -4.93
CA PRO A 15 13.51 -7.86 -5.01
C PRO A 15 12.84 -6.64 -4.37
N LEU A 16 13.50 -5.95 -3.43
CA LEU A 16 12.96 -4.73 -2.82
C LEU A 16 12.78 -3.58 -3.82
N TYR A 17 13.37 -3.65 -5.02
CA TYR A 17 13.10 -2.68 -6.09
C TYR A 17 11.64 -2.71 -6.59
N PHE A 18 10.89 -3.79 -6.34
CA PHE A 18 9.44 -3.81 -6.53
C PHE A 18 8.75 -2.71 -5.70
N LEU A 19 9.29 -2.36 -4.53
CA LEU A 19 8.75 -1.30 -3.68
C LEU A 19 8.80 0.09 -4.34
N ALA A 20 9.70 0.31 -5.32
CA ALA A 20 9.71 1.54 -6.11
C ALA A 20 8.45 1.64 -6.99
N ALA A 21 8.07 0.53 -7.65
CA ALA A 21 6.84 0.45 -8.41
C ALA A 21 5.62 0.53 -7.49
N LEU A 22 5.62 -0.21 -6.37
CA LEU A 22 4.56 -0.17 -5.37
C LEU A 22 4.31 1.26 -4.86
N GLY A 23 5.38 2.00 -4.54
CA GLY A 23 5.30 3.38 -4.06
C GLY A 23 4.68 4.33 -5.08
N ALA A 24 5.01 4.18 -6.38
CA ALA A 24 4.35 4.93 -7.45
C ALA A 24 2.87 4.53 -7.59
N GLY A 25 2.53 3.24 -7.45
CA GLY A 25 1.14 2.79 -7.41
C GLY A 25 0.38 3.41 -6.24
N GLY A 26 0.99 3.44 -5.05
CA GLY A 26 0.44 4.10 -3.87
C GLY A 26 0.23 5.61 -4.06
N LEU A 27 1.15 6.31 -4.73
CA LEU A 27 0.97 7.73 -5.06
C LEU A 27 -0.18 7.95 -6.05
N THR A 28 -0.47 6.99 -6.91
CA THR A 28 -1.68 7.02 -7.76
C THR A 28 -2.94 6.98 -6.88
N VAL A 29 -2.96 6.09 -5.88
CA VAL A 29 -4.06 5.99 -4.90
C VAL A 29 -4.22 7.28 -4.09
N SER A 30 -3.12 7.92 -3.66
CA SER A 30 -3.24 9.15 -2.86
C SER A 30 -3.82 10.33 -3.63
N PHE A 31 -3.57 10.45 -4.94
CA PHE A 31 -4.30 11.42 -5.77
C PHE A 31 -5.76 11.03 -6.00
N PHE A 32 -6.05 9.73 -6.11
CA PHE A 32 -7.43 9.26 -6.18
C PHE A 32 -8.22 9.60 -4.90
N MET A 33 -7.59 9.64 -3.72
CA MET A 33 -8.26 10.07 -2.48
C MET A 33 -8.83 11.49 -2.56
N TRP A 34 -8.21 12.37 -3.35
CA TRP A 34 -8.74 13.73 -3.55
C TRP A 34 -10.08 13.66 -4.28
N LEU A 35 -10.14 12.86 -5.34
CA LEU A 35 -11.38 12.63 -6.09
C LEU A 35 -12.41 11.96 -5.19
N MET A 36 -12.03 10.87 -4.51
CA MET A 36 -12.90 10.08 -3.64
C MET A 36 -13.65 10.91 -2.61
N PHE A 37 -12.97 11.87 -1.97
CA PHE A 37 -13.57 12.61 -0.87
C PHE A 37 -14.08 14.00 -1.24
N TRP A 38 -13.61 14.60 -2.33
CA TRP A 38 -14.02 15.95 -2.72
C TRP A 38 -15.08 15.97 -3.82
N VAL A 39 -15.11 14.98 -4.72
CA VAL A 39 -16.12 14.88 -5.77
C VAL A 39 -17.39 14.27 -5.16
N PRO A 40 -18.56 14.94 -5.26
CA PRO A 40 -19.83 14.33 -4.89
C PRO A 40 -20.11 13.13 -5.80
N SER A 41 -20.34 11.94 -5.23
CA SER A 41 -20.79 10.77 -5.98
C SER A 41 -22.30 10.61 -5.84
N SER A 42 -23.00 10.49 -6.96
CA SER A 42 -24.47 10.47 -7.00
C SER A 42 -25.07 9.07 -7.02
N GLN A 43 -24.34 8.09 -7.56
CA GLN A 43 -24.85 6.74 -7.86
C GLN A 43 -23.99 5.59 -7.33
N ALA A 44 -22.77 5.87 -6.86
CA ALA A 44 -21.81 4.87 -6.44
C ALA A 44 -21.07 5.29 -5.15
N PRO A 45 -20.57 4.31 -4.37
CA PRO A 45 -19.72 4.56 -3.20
C PRO A 45 -18.35 5.18 -3.56
N VAL A 46 -18.03 5.30 -4.85
CA VAL A 46 -16.79 5.87 -5.40
C VAL A 46 -17.13 6.82 -6.55
N PRO A 47 -16.38 7.92 -6.74
CA PRO A 47 -16.64 8.86 -7.83
C PRO A 47 -16.29 8.22 -9.17
N LEU A 48 -17.22 8.32 -10.11
CA LEU A 48 -17.07 7.81 -11.47
C LEU A 48 -16.65 8.91 -12.43
N PHE A 49 -16.27 8.52 -13.65
CA PHE A 49 -15.89 9.45 -14.72
C PHE A 49 -16.90 10.59 -14.87
N ASP A 50 -18.19 10.27 -14.91
CA ASP A 50 -19.25 11.25 -15.11
C ASP A 50 -19.40 12.23 -13.94
N ASP A 51 -19.29 11.75 -12.69
CA ASP A 51 -19.30 12.61 -11.49
C ASP A 51 -18.11 13.58 -11.51
N ILE A 52 -16.92 13.09 -11.88
CA ILE A 52 -15.68 13.87 -11.91
C ILE A 52 -15.75 14.93 -13.00
N VAL A 53 -16.20 14.57 -14.21
CA VAL A 53 -16.31 15.51 -15.34
C VAL A 53 -17.38 16.56 -15.05
N THR A 54 -18.54 16.16 -14.52
CA THR A 54 -19.60 17.10 -14.14
C THR A 54 -19.08 18.10 -13.09
N THR A 55 -18.43 17.60 -12.04
CA THR A 55 -17.82 18.44 -11.00
C THR A 55 -16.71 19.34 -11.55
N PHE A 56 -15.96 18.89 -12.55
CA PHE A 56 -14.94 19.72 -13.20
C PHE A 56 -15.54 20.83 -14.07
N LEU A 57 -16.63 20.55 -14.78
CA LEU A 57 -17.28 21.54 -15.66
C LEU A 57 -18.05 22.59 -14.84
N GLU A 58 -18.85 22.12 -13.88
CA GLU A 58 -19.80 22.93 -13.11
C GLU A 58 -19.20 23.49 -11.81
N GLY A 59 -18.17 22.85 -11.26
CA GLY A 59 -17.56 23.24 -9.99
C GLY A 59 -16.81 24.58 -10.05
N GLY A 60 -16.58 25.17 -8.88
CA GLY A 60 -15.77 26.38 -8.73
C GLY A 60 -14.29 26.15 -9.08
N ALA A 61 -13.53 27.25 -9.21
CA ALA A 61 -12.12 27.22 -9.61
C ALA A 61 -11.24 26.26 -8.76
N GLY A 62 -11.55 26.13 -7.46
CA GLY A 62 -10.87 25.21 -6.55
C GLY A 62 -11.04 23.74 -6.95
N PHE A 63 -12.26 23.30 -7.28
CA PHE A 63 -12.52 21.94 -7.76
C PHE A 63 -11.83 21.67 -9.10
N LYS A 64 -11.88 22.63 -10.03
CA LYS A 64 -11.19 22.50 -11.33
C LYS A 64 -9.68 22.29 -11.15
N PHE A 65 -9.06 23.09 -10.27
CA PHE A 65 -7.64 22.96 -9.96
C PHE A 65 -7.32 21.61 -9.30
N ALA A 66 -8.09 21.22 -8.27
CA ALA A 66 -7.90 19.98 -7.55
C ALA A 66 -8.04 18.74 -8.45
N ILE A 67 -9.10 18.67 -9.25
CA ILE A 67 -9.36 17.56 -10.18
C ILE A 67 -8.29 17.52 -11.27
N GLY A 68 -7.93 18.67 -11.86
CA GLY A 68 -6.87 18.74 -12.86
C GLY A 68 -5.52 18.25 -12.32
N LEU A 69 -5.17 18.62 -11.09
CA LEU A 69 -3.96 18.14 -10.43
C LEU A 69 -4.04 16.64 -10.08
N ALA A 70 -5.20 16.16 -9.63
CA ALA A 70 -5.43 14.74 -9.37
C ALA A 70 -5.29 13.90 -10.65
N TRP A 71 -5.87 14.31 -11.78
CA TRP A 71 -5.69 13.64 -13.06
C TRP A 71 -4.23 13.57 -13.50
N LEU A 72 -3.50 14.69 -13.42
CA LEU A 72 -2.07 14.72 -13.74
C LEU A 72 -1.27 13.79 -12.84
N GLY A 73 -1.56 13.80 -11.53
CA GLY A 73 -0.93 12.91 -10.56
C GLY A 73 -1.20 11.44 -10.86
N ILE A 74 -2.46 11.07 -11.08
CA ILE A 74 -2.88 9.69 -11.39
C ILE A 74 -2.19 9.21 -12.68
N ILE A 75 -2.27 9.97 -13.78
CA ILE A 75 -1.65 9.60 -15.05
C ILE A 75 -0.14 9.42 -14.88
N TYR A 76 0.52 10.38 -14.24
CA TYR A 76 1.96 10.37 -14.07
C TYR A 76 2.44 9.18 -13.23
N PHE A 77 1.83 8.96 -12.07
CA PHE A 77 2.25 7.91 -11.15
C PHE A 77 1.80 6.52 -11.59
N ALA A 78 0.69 6.38 -12.30
CA ALA A 78 0.30 5.13 -12.92
C ALA A 78 1.29 4.75 -14.04
N TYR A 79 1.67 5.70 -14.90
CA TYR A 79 2.71 5.47 -15.89
C TYR A 79 4.04 5.06 -15.23
N LEU A 80 4.44 5.76 -14.16
CA LEU A 80 5.67 5.44 -13.43
C LEU A 80 5.60 4.04 -12.79
N HIS A 81 4.46 3.67 -12.20
CA HIS A 81 4.20 2.35 -11.64
C HIS A 81 4.38 1.26 -12.69
N ILE A 82 3.69 1.37 -13.83
CA ILE A 82 3.77 0.37 -14.91
C ILE A 82 5.18 0.28 -15.49
N ARG A 83 5.84 1.43 -15.72
CA ARG A 83 7.23 1.46 -16.22
C ARG A 83 8.19 0.73 -15.28
N LEU A 84 8.09 0.98 -13.97
CA LEU A 84 8.93 0.32 -12.96
C LEU A 84 8.55 -1.15 -12.73
N LEU A 85 7.27 -1.50 -12.86
CA LEU A 85 6.80 -2.88 -12.76
C LEU A 85 7.36 -3.74 -13.89
N VAL A 86 7.23 -3.27 -15.14
CA VAL A 86 7.76 -4.00 -16.32
C VAL A 86 9.26 -4.20 -16.19
N TRP A 87 9.98 -3.19 -15.73
CA TRP A 87 11.42 -3.30 -15.46
C TRP A 87 11.72 -4.32 -14.36
N ASN A 88 11.02 -4.27 -13.22
CA ASN A 88 11.21 -5.24 -12.13
C ASN A 88 10.91 -6.67 -12.57
N LEU A 89 9.84 -6.91 -13.33
CA LEU A 89 9.50 -8.25 -13.82
C LEU A 89 10.60 -8.82 -14.74
N ARG A 90 11.19 -7.98 -15.60
CA ARG A 90 12.31 -8.37 -16.48
C ARG A 90 13.55 -8.72 -15.67
N GLU A 91 13.99 -7.83 -14.78
CA GLU A 91 15.19 -8.04 -13.97
C GLU A 91 15.01 -9.19 -12.98
N TYR A 92 13.82 -9.35 -12.40
CA TYR A 92 13.48 -10.49 -11.55
C TYR A 92 13.55 -11.82 -12.31
N SER A 93 13.10 -11.86 -13.57
CA SER A 93 13.24 -13.06 -14.39
C SER A 93 14.70 -13.45 -14.60
N GLY A 94 15.59 -12.48 -14.84
CA GLY A 94 17.03 -12.72 -14.93
C GLY A 94 17.64 -13.12 -13.58
N PHE A 95 17.21 -12.48 -12.49
CA PHE A 95 17.66 -12.79 -11.13
C PHE A 95 17.36 -14.23 -10.74
N LYS A 96 16.19 -14.77 -11.08
CA LYS A 96 15.82 -16.18 -10.79
C LYS A 96 16.82 -17.21 -11.35
N ALA A 97 17.53 -16.89 -12.43
CA ALA A 97 18.55 -17.76 -13.02
C ALA A 97 19.95 -17.57 -12.41
N SER A 98 20.13 -16.59 -11.53
CA SER A 98 21.43 -16.23 -10.95
C SER A 98 21.80 -17.06 -9.71
N GLU A 99 23.09 -17.04 -9.36
CA GLU A 99 23.57 -17.61 -8.10
C GLU A 99 23.03 -16.86 -6.87
N GLY A 100 22.86 -15.54 -6.96
CA GLY A 100 22.31 -14.73 -5.87
C GLY A 100 20.88 -15.14 -5.48
N TYR A 101 20.05 -15.58 -6.44
CA TYR A 101 18.72 -16.11 -6.14
C TYR A 101 18.78 -17.44 -5.39
N ARG A 102 19.67 -18.35 -5.81
CA ARG A 102 19.87 -19.64 -5.13
C ARG A 102 20.34 -19.44 -3.69
N GLN A 103 21.25 -18.51 -3.47
CA GLN A 103 21.71 -18.13 -2.13
C GLN A 103 20.59 -17.52 -1.29
N MET A 104 19.82 -16.58 -1.86
CA MET A 104 18.71 -15.91 -1.15
C MET A 104 17.65 -16.90 -0.67
N ARG A 105 17.28 -17.89 -1.51
CA ARG A 105 16.28 -18.93 -1.18
C ARG A 105 16.67 -19.81 0.01
N GLY A 106 17.94 -19.86 0.38
CA GLY A 106 18.42 -20.58 1.56
C GLY A 106 18.46 -19.73 2.84
N THR A 107 18.00 -18.48 2.81
CA THR A 107 18.13 -17.54 3.95
C THR A 107 16.80 -16.88 4.29
N ARG A 108 16.71 -16.22 5.46
CA ARG A 108 15.51 -15.46 5.84
C ARG A 108 15.21 -14.28 4.90
N THR A 109 16.19 -13.79 4.14
CA THR A 109 16.00 -12.72 3.15
C THR A 109 15.10 -13.11 1.97
N GLU A 110 14.80 -14.40 1.79
CA GLU A 110 13.84 -14.94 0.83
C GLU A 110 12.47 -14.26 0.88
N ILE A 111 12.02 -13.82 2.05
CA ILE A 111 10.76 -13.08 2.22
C ILE A 111 10.67 -11.83 1.35
N GLN A 112 11.80 -11.27 0.91
CA GLN A 112 11.83 -10.10 0.03
C GLN A 112 11.18 -10.39 -1.32
N LEU A 113 11.09 -11.67 -1.73
CA LEU A 113 10.35 -12.10 -2.92
C LEU A 113 8.86 -11.74 -2.87
N LEU A 114 8.28 -11.57 -1.67
CA LEU A 114 6.89 -11.15 -1.48
C LEU A 114 6.63 -9.70 -1.92
N ALA A 115 7.68 -8.89 -2.15
CA ALA A 115 7.53 -7.58 -2.77
C ALA A 115 6.93 -7.67 -4.18
N GLY A 116 7.15 -8.78 -4.90
CA GLY A 116 6.56 -9.06 -6.21
C GLY A 116 5.03 -9.18 -6.17
N PRO A 117 4.46 -10.18 -5.46
CA PRO A 117 3.00 -10.31 -5.29
C PRO A 117 2.35 -9.06 -4.72
N LEU A 118 2.97 -8.44 -3.70
CA LEU A 118 2.52 -7.17 -3.13
C LEU A 118 2.35 -6.08 -4.19
N THR A 119 3.31 -5.97 -5.11
CA THR A 119 3.27 -4.95 -6.17
C THR A 119 2.24 -5.30 -7.26
N LEU A 120 2.10 -6.57 -7.64
CA LEU A 120 1.06 -6.99 -8.59
C LEU A 120 -0.36 -6.76 -8.04
N ALA A 121 -0.58 -6.99 -6.75
CA ALA A 121 -1.85 -6.65 -6.10
C ALA A 121 -2.12 -5.14 -6.21
N MET A 122 -1.11 -4.30 -6.01
CA MET A 122 -1.23 -2.85 -6.24
C MET A 122 -1.52 -2.51 -7.70
N THR A 123 -0.98 -3.26 -8.67
CA THR A 123 -1.26 -3.03 -10.09
C THR A 123 -2.75 -3.22 -10.42
N ILE A 124 -3.41 -4.20 -9.81
CA ILE A 124 -4.86 -4.40 -9.97
C ILE A 124 -5.61 -3.17 -9.44
N ASN A 125 -5.24 -2.65 -8.25
CA ASN A 125 -5.82 -1.42 -7.69
C ASN A 125 -5.60 -0.19 -8.58
N VAL A 126 -4.41 -0.02 -9.14
CA VAL A 126 -4.10 1.06 -10.09
C VAL A 126 -4.97 0.93 -11.35
N GLY A 127 -5.16 -0.28 -11.86
CA GLY A 127 -6.06 -0.55 -12.99
C GLY A 127 -7.48 -0.10 -12.72
N PHE A 128 -8.02 -0.39 -11.54
CA PHE A 128 -9.34 0.08 -11.12
C PHE A 128 -9.43 1.60 -11.07
N ILE A 129 -8.42 2.28 -10.50
CA ILE A 129 -8.40 3.75 -10.44
C ILE A 129 -8.40 4.34 -11.85
N LEU A 130 -7.57 3.82 -12.75
CA LEU A 130 -7.54 4.28 -14.14
C LEU A 130 -8.90 4.07 -14.82
N GLY A 131 -9.53 2.93 -14.58
CA GLY A 131 -10.90 2.66 -15.06
C GLY A 131 -11.88 3.70 -14.52
N MET A 132 -12.02 3.83 -13.20
CA MET A 132 -13.02 4.70 -12.58
C MET A 132 -12.86 6.18 -12.99
N VAL A 133 -11.61 6.63 -13.16
CA VAL A 133 -11.31 8.04 -13.41
C VAL A 133 -11.37 8.42 -14.88
N PHE A 134 -11.08 7.49 -15.80
CA PHE A 134 -10.92 7.80 -17.23
C PHE A 134 -11.83 7.01 -18.18
N MET A 135 -12.54 5.99 -17.70
CA MET A 135 -13.43 5.17 -18.54
C MET A 135 -14.92 5.55 -18.30
N PRO A 136 -15.59 6.18 -19.27
CA PRO A 136 -17.03 6.43 -19.17
C PRO A 136 -17.82 5.11 -19.17
N GLY A 137 -18.91 5.05 -18.41
CA GLY A 137 -19.80 3.88 -18.36
C GLY A 137 -19.22 2.63 -17.67
N LEU A 138 -18.08 2.73 -16.96
CA LEU A 138 -17.47 1.57 -16.28
C LEU A 138 -18.43 0.89 -15.29
N TRP A 139 -19.28 1.67 -14.62
CA TRP A 139 -20.19 1.15 -13.60
C TRP A 139 -21.26 0.22 -14.18
N GLU A 140 -21.62 0.37 -15.46
CA GLU A 140 -22.59 -0.51 -16.13
C GLU A 140 -22.09 -1.96 -16.26
N VAL A 141 -20.76 -2.16 -16.23
CA VAL A 141 -20.11 -3.47 -16.38
C VAL A 141 -19.35 -3.91 -15.13
N VAL A 142 -19.41 -3.14 -14.04
CA VAL A 142 -18.58 -3.35 -12.84
C VAL A 142 -18.89 -4.68 -12.14
N GLU A 143 -20.15 -5.12 -12.15
CA GLU A 143 -20.58 -6.40 -11.59
C GLU A 143 -19.91 -7.60 -12.26
N TRP A 144 -19.60 -7.51 -13.55
CA TRP A 144 -18.83 -8.54 -14.27
C TRP A 144 -17.33 -8.45 -14.00
N LEU A 145 -16.84 -7.24 -13.71
CA LEU A 145 -15.44 -7.00 -13.41
C LEU A 145 -15.06 -7.48 -12.00
N PHE A 146 -15.98 -7.46 -11.04
CA PHE A 146 -15.72 -7.88 -9.66
C PHE A 146 -15.26 -9.35 -9.54
N PRO A 147 -15.97 -10.36 -10.09
CA PRO A 147 -15.49 -11.75 -10.08
C PRO A 147 -14.12 -11.91 -10.75
N LEU A 148 -13.89 -11.22 -11.88
CA LEU A 148 -12.62 -11.28 -12.59
C LEU A 148 -11.48 -10.70 -11.75
N ALA A 149 -11.73 -9.59 -11.06
CA ALA A 149 -10.76 -8.99 -10.15
C ALA A 149 -10.48 -9.86 -8.93
N MET A 150 -11.51 -10.51 -8.37
CA MET A 150 -11.33 -11.48 -7.29
C MET A 150 -10.44 -12.64 -7.74
N LEU A 151 -10.65 -13.17 -8.94
CA LEU A 151 -9.77 -14.20 -9.51
C LEU A 151 -8.33 -13.70 -9.70
N ALA A 152 -8.15 -12.46 -10.15
CA ALA A 152 -6.82 -11.86 -10.29
C ALA A 152 -6.12 -11.71 -8.92
N PHE A 153 -6.82 -11.21 -7.89
CA PHE A 153 -6.28 -11.14 -6.53
C PHE A 153 -6.01 -12.52 -5.92
N LEU A 154 -6.86 -13.52 -6.19
CA LEU A 154 -6.63 -14.90 -5.76
C LEU A 154 -5.41 -15.52 -6.46
N ALA A 155 -5.18 -15.23 -7.74
CA ALA A 155 -3.99 -15.69 -8.44
C ALA A 155 -2.71 -15.10 -7.82
N VAL A 156 -2.72 -13.80 -7.50
CA VAL A 156 -1.62 -13.15 -6.78
C VAL A 156 -1.49 -13.70 -5.36
N GLY A 157 -2.61 -13.97 -4.68
CA GLY A 157 -2.65 -14.58 -3.36
C GLY A 157 -2.09 -15.99 -3.33
N ALA A 158 -2.43 -16.83 -4.30
CA ALA A 158 -1.86 -18.16 -4.46
C ALA A 158 -0.33 -18.10 -4.67
N TRP A 159 0.15 -17.11 -5.43
CA TRP A 159 1.60 -16.88 -5.57
C TRP A 159 2.25 -16.49 -4.24
N ALA A 160 1.65 -15.55 -3.49
CA ALA A 160 2.15 -15.14 -2.18
C ALA A 160 2.15 -16.30 -1.16
N LEU A 161 1.07 -17.09 -1.12
CA LEU A 161 0.94 -18.24 -0.22
C LEU A 161 1.93 -19.36 -0.55
N ARG A 162 2.25 -19.58 -1.83
CA ARG A 162 3.32 -20.53 -2.23
C ARG A 162 4.68 -20.08 -1.71
N LEU A 163 5.04 -18.81 -1.88
CA LEU A 163 6.29 -18.26 -1.35
C LEU A 163 6.36 -18.37 0.18
N LEU A 164 5.23 -18.12 0.86
CA LEU A 164 5.14 -18.28 2.32
C LEU A 164 5.22 -19.74 2.77
N GLY A 165 4.60 -20.65 2.03
CA GLY A 165 4.65 -22.08 2.29
C GLY A 165 6.08 -22.61 2.21
N ASP A 166 6.83 -22.21 1.18
CA ASP A 166 8.25 -22.55 1.05
C ASP A 166 9.07 -21.99 2.23
N PHE A 167 8.87 -20.72 2.55
CA PHE A 167 9.59 -20.04 3.64
C PHE A 167 9.31 -20.67 5.00
N TRP A 168 8.04 -20.85 5.37
CA TRP A 168 7.66 -21.44 6.66
C TRP A 168 7.99 -22.92 6.73
N GLY A 169 7.80 -23.65 5.62
CA GLY A 169 8.20 -25.06 5.52
C GLY A 169 9.67 -25.22 5.84
N ARG A 170 10.54 -24.38 5.27
CA ARG A 170 11.97 -24.39 5.56
C ARG A 170 12.28 -23.93 7.00
N VAL A 171 11.86 -22.73 7.37
CA VAL A 171 12.24 -22.11 8.67
C VAL A 171 11.74 -22.91 9.88
N LEU A 172 10.64 -23.66 9.76
CA LEU A 172 10.10 -24.48 10.85
C LEU A 172 10.61 -25.92 10.88
N THR A 173 11.21 -26.41 9.79
CA THR A 173 11.69 -27.81 9.70
C THR A 173 13.20 -27.93 9.66
N GLU A 174 13.90 -26.92 9.18
CA GLU A 174 15.36 -26.87 9.13
C GLU A 174 15.90 -26.00 10.26
N SER A 175 16.93 -26.46 10.96
CA SER A 175 17.60 -25.69 12.01
C SER A 175 18.49 -24.61 11.40
N ASP A 176 17.88 -23.54 10.88
CA ASP A 176 18.61 -22.37 10.40
C ASP A 176 19.08 -21.58 11.65
N CYS A 177 20.29 -21.91 12.10
CA CYS A 177 20.80 -21.60 13.45
C CYS A 177 21.17 -20.12 13.67
N ASP A 178 20.90 -19.25 12.71
CA ASP A 178 21.16 -17.81 12.81
C ASP A 178 19.86 -17.02 12.95
N CYS A 179 19.18 -17.22 14.08
CA CYS A 179 17.95 -16.51 14.44
C CYS A 179 18.11 -14.99 14.49
N ALA A 180 19.34 -14.50 14.45
CA ALA A 180 19.66 -13.13 14.78
C ALA A 180 20.31 -12.37 13.61
N ALA A 181 20.82 -13.04 12.55
CA ALA A 181 21.37 -12.41 11.35
C ALA A 181 20.43 -11.44 10.59
N ASP A 182 19.10 -11.58 10.71
CA ASP A 182 18.13 -10.74 10.00
C ASP A 182 17.41 -9.76 10.95
N ASN A 183 18.16 -8.83 11.55
CA ASN A 183 17.71 -7.81 12.51
C ASN A 183 16.93 -6.63 11.88
N SER A 184 15.89 -6.92 11.10
CA SER A 184 15.03 -5.91 10.47
C SER A 184 13.55 -6.29 10.42
N LEU A 185 12.66 -5.30 10.39
CA LEU A 185 11.24 -5.51 10.15
C LEU A 185 10.90 -5.74 8.67
N ALA A 186 11.90 -5.96 7.79
CA ALA A 186 11.63 -6.51 6.46
C ALA A 186 10.95 -7.89 6.58
N GLN A 187 11.13 -8.57 7.73
CA GLN A 187 10.36 -9.73 8.19
C GLN A 187 8.84 -9.55 8.15
N MET A 188 8.32 -8.32 8.10
CA MET A 188 6.88 -8.04 8.01
C MET A 188 6.33 -7.98 6.58
N LEU A 189 7.16 -8.17 5.54
CA LEU A 189 6.70 -8.27 4.15
C LEU A 189 5.57 -9.30 3.91
N PRO A 190 5.57 -10.49 4.54
CA PRO A 190 4.43 -11.41 4.57
C PRO A 190 3.10 -10.75 4.91
N ALA A 191 3.04 -10.06 6.06
CA ALA A 191 1.82 -9.40 6.51
C ALA A 191 1.40 -8.30 5.55
N PHE A 192 2.36 -7.54 5.00
CA PHE A 192 2.07 -6.49 4.05
C PHE A 192 1.51 -7.03 2.73
N ALA A 193 2.10 -8.08 2.16
CA ALA A 193 1.61 -8.70 0.93
C ALA A 193 0.20 -9.27 1.12
N LEU A 194 -0.02 -10.03 2.21
CA LEU A 194 -1.33 -10.62 2.52
C LEU A 194 -2.39 -9.55 2.79
N ALA A 195 -2.07 -8.50 3.53
CA ALA A 195 -2.99 -7.39 3.76
C ALA A 195 -3.36 -6.69 2.45
N MET A 196 -2.39 -6.48 1.54
CA MET A 196 -2.65 -5.86 0.23
C MET A 196 -3.61 -6.70 -0.63
N ILE A 197 -3.47 -8.01 -0.60
CA ILE A 197 -4.40 -8.93 -1.28
C ILE A 197 -5.78 -8.86 -0.60
N GLY A 198 -5.82 -8.84 0.72
CA GLY A 198 -7.04 -8.72 1.52
C GLY A 198 -7.84 -7.45 1.20
N VAL A 199 -7.20 -6.27 1.17
CA VAL A 199 -7.90 -5.01 0.86
C VAL A 199 -8.43 -4.98 -0.57
N GLY A 200 -7.71 -5.59 -1.51
CA GLY A 200 -8.15 -5.75 -2.90
C GLY A 200 -9.39 -6.64 -3.00
N LEU A 201 -9.35 -7.78 -2.31
CA LEU A 201 -10.49 -8.71 -2.22
C LEU A 201 -11.69 -8.13 -1.48
N ALA A 202 -11.51 -7.12 -0.62
CA ALA A 202 -12.61 -6.43 0.07
C ALA A 202 -13.30 -5.37 -0.80
N ALA A 203 -12.74 -5.01 -1.97
CA ALA A 203 -13.32 -3.98 -2.82
C ALA A 203 -14.75 -4.33 -3.30
N PRO A 204 -15.02 -5.56 -3.81
CA PRO A 204 -16.38 -5.95 -4.20
C PRO A 204 -17.37 -5.99 -3.03
N ALA A 205 -16.92 -6.32 -1.80
CA ALA A 205 -17.80 -6.31 -0.64
C ALA A 205 -18.42 -4.93 -0.37
N ALA A 206 -17.67 -3.86 -0.61
CA ALA A 206 -18.15 -2.49 -0.39
C ALA A 206 -18.94 -1.89 -1.58
N MET A 207 -18.91 -2.53 -2.75
CA MET A 207 -19.32 -1.89 -4.00
C MET A 207 -20.26 -2.71 -4.88
N SER A 208 -20.43 -4.00 -4.62
CA SER A 208 -21.28 -4.87 -5.45
C SER A 208 -22.71 -4.87 -4.96
N ASP A 209 -23.65 -4.88 -5.89
CA ASP A 209 -25.09 -5.06 -5.63
C ASP A 209 -25.48 -6.55 -5.53
N THR A 210 -24.58 -7.44 -5.96
CA THR A 210 -24.82 -8.89 -5.90
C THR A 210 -24.40 -9.44 -4.55
N THR A 211 -25.37 -9.80 -3.69
CA THR A 211 -25.10 -10.37 -2.36
C THR A 211 -24.15 -11.57 -2.39
N GLY A 212 -24.23 -12.42 -3.43
CA GLY A 212 -23.30 -13.54 -3.61
C GLY A 212 -21.84 -13.10 -3.77
N THR A 213 -21.58 -12.08 -4.60
CA THR A 213 -20.26 -11.47 -4.78
C THR A 213 -19.75 -10.87 -3.47
N VAL A 214 -20.63 -10.17 -2.74
CA VAL A 214 -20.32 -9.54 -1.45
C VAL A 214 -19.91 -10.59 -0.42
N VAL A 215 -20.68 -11.66 -0.23
CA VAL A 215 -20.37 -12.71 0.76
C VAL A 215 -19.06 -13.43 0.44
N VAL A 216 -18.81 -13.77 -0.82
CA VAL A 216 -17.54 -14.41 -1.22
C VAL A 216 -16.36 -13.44 -1.02
N SER A 217 -16.54 -12.17 -1.37
CA SER A 217 -15.55 -11.11 -1.15
C SER A 217 -15.22 -10.95 0.33
N LEU A 218 -16.23 -10.88 1.20
CA LEU A 218 -16.08 -10.80 2.66
C LEU A 218 -15.30 -11.99 3.22
N PHE A 219 -15.63 -13.22 2.81
CA PHE A 219 -14.95 -14.42 3.27
C PHE A 219 -13.47 -14.43 2.86
N LEU A 220 -13.21 -14.18 1.57
CA LEU A 220 -11.85 -14.21 1.03
C LEU A 220 -10.99 -13.08 1.59
N SER A 221 -11.50 -11.85 1.69
CA SER A 221 -10.76 -10.74 2.27
C SER A 221 -10.47 -10.97 3.76
N SER A 222 -11.41 -11.55 4.50
CA SER A 222 -11.22 -11.91 5.92
C SER A 222 -10.12 -12.95 6.10
N PHE A 223 -10.08 -13.98 5.24
CA PHE A 223 -9.03 -14.99 5.28
C PHE A 223 -7.63 -14.35 5.15
N PHE A 224 -7.43 -13.49 4.14
CA PHE A 224 -6.14 -12.83 3.93
C PHE A 224 -5.82 -11.81 5.04
N MET A 225 -6.82 -11.09 5.55
CA MET A 225 -6.65 -10.16 6.67
C MET A 225 -6.23 -10.88 7.96
N VAL A 226 -6.92 -11.95 8.35
CA VAL A 226 -6.57 -12.74 9.54
C VAL A 226 -5.17 -13.34 9.41
N THR A 227 -4.84 -13.90 8.24
CA THR A 227 -3.51 -14.44 7.97
C THR A 227 -2.42 -13.35 8.04
N ALA A 228 -2.73 -12.14 7.55
CA ALA A 228 -1.84 -10.99 7.65
C ALA A 228 -1.62 -10.54 9.11
N ILE A 229 -2.67 -10.49 9.93
CA ILE A 229 -2.59 -10.13 11.35
C ILE A 229 -1.73 -11.15 12.11
N ILE A 230 -2.00 -12.45 11.94
CA ILE A 230 -1.22 -13.52 12.60
C ILE A 230 0.24 -13.45 12.18
N SER A 231 0.51 -13.40 10.87
CA SER A 231 1.88 -13.31 10.35
C SER A 231 2.59 -12.04 10.81
N GLY A 232 1.89 -10.91 10.83
CA GLY A 232 2.40 -9.62 11.27
C GLY A 232 2.74 -9.60 12.74
N ALA A 233 1.89 -10.17 13.59
CA ALA A 233 2.15 -10.26 15.03
C ALA A 233 3.39 -11.10 15.33
N ILE A 234 3.50 -12.29 14.72
CA ILE A 234 4.66 -13.17 14.88
C ILE A 234 5.95 -12.46 14.43
N MET A 235 5.95 -11.90 13.22
CA MET A 235 7.14 -11.27 12.64
C MET A 235 7.53 -9.96 13.32
N LEU A 236 6.56 -9.20 13.85
CA LEU A 236 6.85 -8.01 14.64
C LEU A 236 7.60 -8.39 15.93
N VAL A 237 7.11 -9.41 16.65
CA VAL A 237 7.75 -9.86 17.90
C VAL A 237 9.14 -10.41 17.63
N LEU A 238 9.30 -11.27 16.62
CA LEU A 238 10.60 -11.82 16.24
C LEU A 238 11.56 -10.73 15.76
N GLY A 239 11.09 -9.79 14.94
CA GLY A 239 11.88 -8.68 14.41
C GLY A 239 12.36 -7.73 15.49
N VAL A 240 11.47 -7.31 16.41
CA VAL A 240 11.85 -6.45 17.55
C VAL A 240 12.84 -7.17 18.45
N ARG A 241 12.62 -8.45 18.77
CA ARG A 241 13.55 -9.26 19.55
C ARG A 241 14.95 -9.28 18.92
N SER A 242 15.04 -9.60 17.63
CA SER A 242 16.31 -9.65 16.91
C SER A 242 17.02 -8.28 16.89
N MET A 243 16.27 -7.19 16.74
CA MET A 243 16.82 -5.82 16.79
C MET A 243 17.35 -5.44 18.19
N LEU A 244 16.74 -5.96 19.26
CA LEU A 244 17.24 -5.76 20.62
C LEU A 244 18.50 -6.58 20.91
N GLU A 245 18.60 -7.78 20.33
CA GLU A 245 19.75 -8.68 20.51
C GLU A 245 20.98 -8.26 19.66
N GLN A 246 20.79 -7.79 18.42
CA GLN A 246 21.88 -7.52 17.47
C GLN A 246 21.94 -6.07 16.95
N THR A 247 21.20 -5.14 17.56
CA THR A 247 20.93 -3.78 17.03
C THR A 247 20.18 -3.82 15.70
N ALA A 248 19.60 -2.69 15.26
CA ALA A 248 18.91 -2.63 13.97
C ALA A 248 19.91 -2.51 12.81
N ASN A 249 19.72 -3.28 11.73
CA ASN A 249 20.57 -3.10 10.54
C ASN A 249 20.35 -1.71 9.90
N PRO A 250 21.41 -0.89 9.74
CA PRO A 250 21.29 0.46 9.21
C PRO A 250 20.71 0.53 7.79
N ILE A 251 20.95 -0.48 6.95
CA ILE A 251 20.52 -0.52 5.54
C ILE A 251 18.99 -0.71 5.45
N SER A 252 18.44 -1.51 6.37
CA SER A 252 17.03 -1.89 6.46
C SER A 252 16.27 -1.16 7.57
N ALA A 253 16.88 -0.20 8.26
CA ALA A 253 16.24 0.60 9.31
C ALA A 253 14.88 1.22 8.92
N PRO A 254 14.62 1.63 7.66
CA PRO A 254 13.30 2.08 7.23
C PRO A 254 12.17 1.07 7.42
N SER A 255 12.49 -0.23 7.54
CA SER A 255 11.50 -1.27 7.78
C SER A 255 10.70 -1.07 9.07
N LEU A 256 11.22 -0.30 10.04
CA LEU A 256 10.49 0.10 11.25
C LEU A 256 9.14 0.77 10.94
N TRP A 257 9.01 1.40 9.78
CA TRP A 257 7.78 2.06 9.36
C TRP A 257 6.85 1.16 8.54
N ILE A 258 7.18 -0.10 8.24
CA ILE A 258 6.30 -1.04 7.51
C ILE A 258 4.97 -1.30 8.22
N VAL A 259 4.93 -1.15 9.54
CA VAL A 259 3.68 -1.27 10.32
C VAL A 259 2.63 -0.24 9.85
N ILE A 260 3.07 0.95 9.41
CA ILE A 260 2.18 2.02 8.97
C ILE A 260 1.30 1.58 7.78
N PRO A 261 1.87 1.18 6.62
CA PRO A 261 1.08 0.72 5.49
C PRO A 261 0.26 -0.54 5.78
N ILE A 262 0.75 -1.46 6.63
CA ILE A 262 -0.03 -2.64 7.03
C ILE A 262 -1.32 -2.21 7.72
N LEU A 263 -1.23 -1.34 8.72
CA LEU A 263 -2.40 -0.87 9.47
C LEU A 263 -3.35 -0.04 8.61
N THR A 264 -2.85 0.77 7.67
CA THR A 264 -3.71 1.51 6.74
C THR A 264 -4.53 0.54 5.88
N ILE A 265 -3.89 -0.50 5.36
CA ILE A 265 -4.54 -1.47 4.48
C ILE A 265 -5.56 -2.32 5.25
N ILE A 266 -5.23 -2.76 6.46
CA ILE A 266 -6.18 -3.46 7.34
C ILE A 266 -7.36 -2.53 7.69
N GLY A 267 -7.10 -1.26 8.00
CA GLY A 267 -8.15 -0.26 8.26
C GLY A 267 -9.11 -0.11 7.08
N ILE A 268 -8.58 0.06 5.87
CA ILE A 268 -9.41 0.18 4.66
C ILE A 268 -10.15 -1.14 4.38
N THR A 269 -9.53 -2.29 4.66
CA THR A 269 -10.20 -3.60 4.53
C THR A 269 -11.42 -3.65 5.43
N LEU A 270 -11.28 -3.29 6.71
CA LEU A 270 -12.36 -3.29 7.68
C LEU A 270 -13.46 -2.29 7.30
N VAL A 271 -13.11 -1.05 6.92
CA VAL A 271 -14.10 -0.06 6.44
C VAL A 271 -14.93 -0.62 5.28
N ARG A 272 -14.27 -1.26 4.30
CA ARG A 272 -14.95 -1.87 3.15
C ARG A 272 -15.85 -3.04 3.54
N GLN A 273 -15.40 -3.89 4.46
CA GLN A 273 -16.20 -5.01 4.95
C GLN A 273 -17.43 -4.52 5.72
N THR A 274 -17.26 -3.50 6.56
CA THR A 274 -18.34 -2.86 7.30
C THR A 274 -19.42 -2.34 6.35
N HIS A 275 -19.06 -1.55 5.34
CA HIS A 275 -20.03 -1.07 4.34
C HIS A 275 -20.79 -2.22 3.65
N GLY A 276 -20.10 -3.31 3.31
CA GLY A 276 -20.74 -4.48 2.70
C GLY A 276 -21.73 -5.18 3.62
N VAL A 277 -21.42 -5.29 4.92
CA VAL A 277 -22.30 -5.89 5.92
C VAL A 277 -23.51 -4.99 6.22
N GLU A 278 -23.29 -3.68 6.36
CA GLU A 278 -24.38 -2.72 6.62
C GLU A 278 -25.39 -2.71 5.47
N PHE A 279 -24.93 -2.62 4.22
CA PHE A 279 -25.80 -2.50 3.07
C PHE A 279 -26.54 -3.80 2.72
N HIS A 280 -25.89 -4.97 2.79
CA HIS A 280 -26.48 -6.25 2.34
C HIS A 280 -27.03 -7.13 3.46
N LEU A 281 -26.51 -7.00 4.68
CA LEU A 281 -26.82 -7.92 5.79
C LEU A 281 -27.56 -7.23 6.94
N GLY A 282 -27.89 -5.94 6.81
CA GLY A 282 -28.71 -5.21 7.78
C GLY A 282 -28.00 -4.96 9.12
N GLY A 283 -26.68 -4.83 9.12
CA GLY A 283 -25.94 -4.45 10.32
C GLY A 283 -26.27 -3.02 10.74
N GLU A 284 -26.92 -2.83 11.89
CA GLU A 284 -27.07 -1.52 12.51
C GLU A 284 -25.87 -1.25 13.44
N GLY A 285 -25.10 -0.17 13.20
CA GLY A 285 -24.30 0.45 14.25
C GLY A 285 -22.79 0.67 14.05
N ALA A 286 -22.21 0.66 12.85
CA ALA A 286 -20.74 0.67 12.75
C ALA A 286 -20.07 2.06 12.62
N GLY A 287 -20.82 3.16 12.64
CA GLY A 287 -20.24 4.50 12.45
C GLY A 287 -19.26 4.92 13.56
N VAL A 288 -19.73 4.95 14.81
CA VAL A 288 -18.88 5.28 15.98
C VAL A 288 -17.73 4.28 16.15
N GLU A 289 -17.97 3.02 15.80
CA GLU A 289 -16.95 1.97 15.80
C GLU A 289 -15.86 2.23 14.73
N THR A 290 -16.25 2.71 13.55
CA THR A 290 -15.33 3.05 12.45
C THR A 290 -14.44 4.23 12.81
N LEU A 291 -14.98 5.29 13.43
CA LEU A 291 -14.17 6.39 13.97
C LEU A 291 -13.17 5.89 15.01
N GLY A 292 -13.63 5.12 16.01
CA GLY A 292 -12.76 4.57 17.05
C GLY A 292 -11.63 3.71 16.48
N MET A 293 -11.96 2.82 15.54
CA MET A 293 -11.00 1.97 14.84
C MET A 293 -9.95 2.78 14.07
N LEU A 294 -10.37 3.72 13.22
CA LEU A 294 -9.45 4.56 12.43
C LEU A 294 -8.55 5.40 13.34
N MET A 295 -9.10 5.90 14.45
CA MET A 295 -8.33 6.63 15.47
C MET A 295 -7.26 5.75 16.12
N TYR A 296 -7.60 4.52 16.55
CA TYR A 296 -6.62 3.61 17.14
C TYR A 296 -5.52 3.24 16.15
N PHE A 297 -5.86 2.98 14.88
CA PHE A 297 -4.85 2.71 13.87
C PHE A 297 -3.96 3.91 13.62
N LEU A 298 -4.51 5.12 13.50
CA LEU A 298 -3.72 6.34 13.32
C LEU A 298 -2.77 6.59 14.50
N VAL A 299 -3.22 6.39 15.74
CA VAL A 299 -2.38 6.54 16.94
C VAL A 299 -1.21 5.55 16.94
N ILE A 300 -1.47 4.28 16.61
CA ILE A 300 -0.41 3.27 16.50
C ILE A 300 0.58 3.65 15.39
N GLN A 301 0.09 4.12 14.25
CA GLN A 301 0.93 4.59 13.14
C GLN A 301 1.84 5.74 13.56
N ILE A 302 1.32 6.72 14.30
CA ILE A 302 2.09 7.84 14.84
C ILE A 302 3.17 7.33 15.81
N ALA A 303 2.85 6.36 16.68
CA ALA A 303 3.84 5.77 17.58
C ALA A 303 5.00 5.11 16.83
N PHE A 304 4.70 4.28 15.82
CA PHE A 304 5.74 3.66 14.98
C PHE A 304 6.51 4.68 14.14
N LEU A 305 5.84 5.74 13.66
CA LEU A 305 6.49 6.84 12.96
C LEU A 305 7.56 7.49 13.86
N LEU A 306 7.21 7.82 15.10
CA LEU A 306 8.12 8.43 16.07
C LEU A 306 9.27 7.50 16.45
N ILE A 307 9.01 6.21 16.71
CA ILE A 307 10.04 5.22 17.04
C ILE A 307 11.02 5.08 15.88
N GLY A 308 10.52 4.85 14.66
CA GLY A 308 11.39 4.73 13.49
C GLY A 308 12.15 6.02 13.18
N TRP A 309 11.56 7.20 13.44
CA TRP A 309 12.26 8.48 13.30
C TRP A 309 13.47 8.59 14.23
N VAL A 310 13.32 8.21 15.50
CA VAL A 310 14.43 8.21 16.48
C VAL A 310 15.58 7.32 16.01
N VAL A 311 15.27 6.12 15.51
CA VAL A 311 16.27 5.17 15.03
C VAL A 311 16.95 5.68 13.74
N LEU A 312 16.18 6.13 12.75
CA LEU A 312 16.71 6.65 11.48
C LEU A 312 17.59 7.89 11.68
N ARG A 313 17.22 8.77 12.62
CA ARG A 313 18.01 9.96 12.96
C ARG A 313 19.35 9.58 13.60
N ARG A 314 19.38 8.58 14.49
CA ARG A 314 20.62 8.09 15.11
C ARG A 314 21.59 7.48 14.10
N TYR A 315 21.08 6.76 13.09
CA TYR A 315 21.92 6.24 12.01
C TYR A 315 22.32 7.28 10.95
N GLY A 316 21.80 8.50 11.02
CA GLY A 316 21.97 9.50 9.97
C GLY A 316 21.42 9.01 8.62
N TYR A 317 20.37 8.18 8.64
CA TYR A 317 19.92 7.41 7.46
C TYR A 317 19.64 8.32 6.26
N PHE A 318 18.92 9.43 6.48
CA PHE A 318 18.62 10.39 5.43
C PHE A 318 19.87 11.02 4.81
N GLY A 319 20.91 11.30 5.62
CA GLY A 319 22.18 11.84 5.12
C GLY A 319 22.96 10.85 4.25
N ARG A 320 22.84 9.54 4.54
CA ARG A 320 23.60 8.48 3.86
C ARG A 320 22.89 7.92 2.63
N PHE A 321 21.64 7.46 2.81
CA PHE A 321 20.91 6.65 1.84
C PHE A 321 19.83 7.41 1.06
N VAL A 322 19.50 8.65 1.44
CA VAL A 322 18.50 9.48 0.73
C VAL A 322 19.16 10.68 0.07
N LEU A 323 19.84 11.53 0.85
CA LEU A 323 20.54 12.72 0.39
C LEU A 323 21.98 12.41 -0.04
N GLY A 324 22.57 11.34 0.48
CA GLY A 324 23.92 10.91 0.17
C GLY A 324 24.05 10.15 -1.16
N LYS A 325 25.17 9.41 -1.28
CA LYS A 325 25.54 8.62 -2.46
C LYS A 325 25.39 7.11 -2.24
N GLU A 326 25.18 6.65 -1.01
CA GLU A 326 25.02 5.23 -0.70
C GLU A 326 23.68 4.73 -1.25
N ARG A 327 23.67 3.52 -1.81
CA ARG A 327 22.48 2.91 -2.42
C ARG A 327 22.01 1.74 -1.57
N SER A 328 20.76 1.80 -1.14
CA SER A 328 20.06 0.69 -0.49
C SER A 328 18.70 0.52 -1.14
N ALA A 329 18.40 -0.67 -1.67
CA ALA A 329 17.06 -0.96 -2.17
C ALA A 329 16.00 -0.85 -1.06
N GLY A 330 16.40 -1.08 0.20
CA GLY A 330 15.56 -0.88 1.38
C GLY A 330 15.16 0.58 1.64
N SER A 331 15.79 1.57 0.98
CA SER A 331 15.36 2.97 1.07
C SER A 331 13.97 3.21 0.49
N TYR A 332 13.54 2.39 -0.49
CA TYR A 332 12.19 2.46 -1.05
C TYR A 332 11.10 2.08 -0.04
N THR A 333 11.45 1.38 1.04
CA THR A 333 10.55 1.11 2.15
C THR A 333 10.05 2.38 2.85
N LEU A 334 10.74 3.52 2.70
CA LEU A 334 10.28 4.82 3.21
C LEU A 334 9.07 5.38 2.45
N VAL A 335 8.81 4.93 1.22
CA VAL A 335 7.76 5.49 0.36
C VAL A 335 6.37 5.05 0.81
N CYS A 336 6.17 3.75 1.04
CA CYS A 336 4.85 3.21 1.40
C CYS A 336 4.28 3.81 2.70
N PRO A 337 5.06 4.03 3.77
CA PRO A 337 4.58 4.71 4.98
C PRO A 337 4.10 6.13 4.73
N GLY A 338 4.79 6.91 3.88
CA GLY A 338 4.35 8.25 3.51
C GLY A 338 3.03 8.25 2.76
N VAL A 339 2.88 7.38 1.75
CA VAL A 339 1.60 7.19 1.05
C VAL A 339 0.51 6.75 2.04
N ALA A 340 0.77 5.72 2.83
CA ALA A 340 -0.21 5.11 3.70
C ALA A 340 -0.70 6.05 4.80
N LEU A 341 0.18 6.89 5.35
CA LEU A 341 -0.19 7.91 6.31
C LEU A 341 -1.05 9.00 5.66
N SER A 342 -0.70 9.43 4.45
CA SER A 342 -1.53 10.38 3.68
C SER A 342 -2.94 9.82 3.42
N VAL A 343 -3.03 8.57 2.96
CA VAL A 343 -4.31 7.88 2.75
C VAL A 343 -5.09 7.70 4.07
N MET A 344 -4.43 7.27 5.15
CA MET A 344 -5.08 7.12 6.45
C MET A 344 -5.65 8.45 6.96
N LEU A 345 -4.91 9.55 6.81
CA LEU A 345 -5.40 10.87 7.20
C LEU A 345 -6.64 11.28 6.40
N HIS A 346 -6.71 10.95 5.11
CA HIS A 346 -7.92 11.17 4.30
C HIS A 346 -9.11 10.33 4.80
N PHE A 347 -8.92 9.04 5.07
CA PHE A 347 -9.97 8.18 5.65
C PHE A 347 -10.41 8.65 7.03
N PHE A 348 -9.48 8.92 7.93
CA PHE A 348 -9.78 9.42 9.27
C PHE A 348 -10.53 10.75 9.22
N THR A 349 -10.13 11.67 8.33
CA THR A 349 -10.80 12.97 8.21
C THR A 349 -12.20 12.84 7.64
N ASN A 350 -12.39 12.05 6.57
CA ASN A 350 -13.66 12.01 5.84
C ASN A 350 -14.62 10.95 6.41
N GLU A 351 -14.19 9.70 6.52
CA GLU A 351 -15.00 8.60 7.08
C GLU A 351 -15.06 8.67 8.60
N GLY A 352 -13.95 9.02 9.26
CA GLY A 352 -13.93 9.10 10.73
C GLY A 352 -14.59 10.34 11.30
N LEU A 353 -14.27 11.54 10.79
CA LEU A 353 -14.72 12.79 11.42
C LEU A 353 -15.92 13.44 10.71
N VAL A 354 -15.85 13.62 9.39
CA VAL A 354 -16.90 14.30 8.63
C VAL A 354 -18.19 13.49 8.58
N LEU A 355 -18.12 12.20 8.25
CA LEU A 355 -19.31 11.33 8.15
C LEU A 355 -20.09 11.26 9.47
N HIS A 356 -19.40 11.41 10.61
CA HIS A 356 -20.00 11.38 11.95
C HIS A 356 -20.29 12.77 12.53
N GLY A 357 -20.22 13.83 11.72
CA GLY A 357 -20.57 15.20 12.13
C GLY A 357 -19.63 15.79 13.19
N VAL A 358 -18.43 15.24 13.37
CA VAL A 358 -17.45 15.75 14.34
C VAL A 358 -16.83 17.06 13.84
N ILE A 359 -16.65 17.19 12.52
CA ILE A 359 -16.16 18.41 11.87
C ILE A 359 -16.93 18.70 10.58
N ASP A 360 -17.01 19.97 10.22
CA ASP A 360 -17.63 20.39 8.96
C ASP A 360 -16.74 20.10 7.74
N LYS A 361 -17.32 19.51 6.69
CA LYS A 361 -16.64 19.31 5.40
C LYS A 361 -16.22 20.67 4.82
N PHE A 362 -14.97 20.77 4.40
CA PHE A 362 -14.34 22.01 3.89
C PHE A 362 -14.21 23.17 4.90
N GLY A 363 -14.45 22.94 6.20
CA GLY A 363 -14.16 23.92 7.24
C GLY A 363 -12.66 24.09 7.56
N PRO A 364 -12.28 25.01 8.45
CA PRO A 364 -10.88 25.25 8.81
C PRO A 364 -10.18 24.02 9.40
N VAL A 365 -10.88 23.25 10.25
CA VAL A 365 -10.34 22.03 10.87
C VAL A 365 -10.12 20.95 9.80
N TYR A 366 -11.08 20.78 8.88
CA TYR A 366 -10.98 19.87 7.75
C TYR A 366 -9.74 20.16 6.89
N TRP A 367 -9.51 21.43 6.53
CA TRP A 367 -8.36 21.83 5.73
C TRP A 367 -7.03 21.71 6.48
N SER A 368 -7.03 21.81 7.81
CA SER A 368 -5.83 21.60 8.62
C SER A 368 -5.38 20.13 8.58
N LEU A 369 -6.31 19.19 8.78
CA LEU A 369 -6.03 17.75 8.73
C LEU A 369 -5.72 17.28 7.30
N THR A 370 -6.51 17.73 6.33
CA THR A 370 -6.29 17.43 4.91
C THR A 370 -4.98 18.04 4.41
N GLY A 371 -4.64 19.25 4.85
CA GLY A 371 -3.36 19.90 4.55
C GLY A 371 -2.15 19.09 5.04
N LEU A 372 -2.26 18.44 6.21
CA LEU A 372 -1.24 17.51 6.68
C LEU A 372 -1.12 16.28 5.75
N ALA A 373 -2.24 15.70 5.33
CA ALA A 373 -2.25 14.57 4.39
C ALA A 373 -1.57 14.92 3.06
N ILE A 374 -1.86 16.12 2.54
CA ILE A 374 -1.27 16.67 1.31
C ILE A 374 0.23 16.94 1.49
N LEU A 375 0.66 17.50 2.62
CA LEU A 375 2.07 17.75 2.92
C LEU A 375 2.88 16.44 2.92
N VAL A 376 2.35 15.39 3.57
CA VAL A 376 2.98 14.06 3.59
C VAL A 376 3.04 13.48 2.18
N GLN A 377 1.97 13.64 1.38
CA GLN A 377 1.95 13.21 -0.02
C GLN A 377 3.06 13.87 -0.84
N PHE A 378 3.19 15.20 -0.80
CA PHE A 378 4.21 15.93 -1.55
C PHE A 378 5.64 15.62 -1.08
N ALA A 379 5.85 15.44 0.23
CA ALA A 379 7.13 14.97 0.76
C ALA A 379 7.50 13.58 0.21
N THR A 380 6.51 12.69 0.10
CA THR A 380 6.67 11.34 -0.45
C THR A 380 6.97 11.37 -1.96
N ILE A 381 6.33 12.27 -2.70
CA ILE A 381 6.63 12.51 -4.12
C ILE A 381 8.09 12.94 -4.29
N ALA A 382 8.55 13.91 -3.49
CA ALA A 382 9.93 14.37 -3.52
C ALA A 382 10.93 13.24 -3.19
N LEU A 383 10.59 12.39 -2.21
CA LEU A 383 11.37 11.21 -1.86
C LEU A 383 11.48 10.23 -3.04
N VAL A 384 10.37 9.90 -3.71
CA VAL A 384 10.37 8.99 -4.88
C VAL A 384 11.28 9.53 -5.98
N PHE A 385 11.19 10.83 -6.30
CA PHE A 385 12.07 11.43 -7.30
C PHE A 385 13.54 11.40 -6.91
N ARG A 386 13.84 11.65 -5.62
CA ARG A 386 15.21 11.60 -5.11
C ARG A 386 15.80 10.19 -5.19
N LEU A 387 15.04 9.18 -4.76
CA LEU A 387 15.45 7.77 -4.79
C LEU A 387 15.61 7.26 -6.21
N ASN A 388 14.66 7.57 -7.09
CA ASN A 388 14.75 7.19 -8.50
C ASN A 388 16.01 7.77 -9.16
N LYS A 389 16.35 9.04 -8.90
CA LYS A 389 17.59 9.66 -9.42
C LYS A 389 18.86 9.05 -8.82
N LEU A 390 18.81 8.52 -7.60
CA LEU A 390 19.95 7.91 -6.93
C LEU A 390 20.23 6.49 -7.46
N HIS A 391 19.17 5.70 -7.63
CA HIS A 391 19.22 4.29 -8.01
C HIS A 391 19.25 4.09 -9.53
N PHE A 392 18.54 4.92 -10.29
CA PHE A 392 18.43 4.86 -11.74
C PHE A 392 19.18 6.06 -12.31
N LYS A 393 20.15 5.81 -13.20
CA LYS A 393 21.01 6.83 -13.80
C LYS A 393 20.77 6.88 -15.29
#